data_AF-A0A497HZH0-F1
#
_entry.id   AF-A0A497HZH0-F1
#
_cell.length_a   1.000
_cell.length_b   1.000
_cell.length_c   1.000
_cell.angle_alpha   90.00
_cell.angle_beta   90.00
_cell.angle_gamma   90.00
#
_symmetry.space_group_name_H-M   'P 1'
#
loop_
_entity.id
_entity.type
_entity.pdbx_description
1 polymer ?
#
loop_
_entity_poly.entity_id
_entity_poly.type
_entity_poly.pdbx_seq_one_letter_code
_entity_poly.pdbx_strand_id
1 'polypeptide(L)'
;MPKYTKEELDKKYPDTKKMIIGKKVKNYLRNSFEGFEAAKGELSDLFYPQELNILPLFFFEEELKAEEISKILNLNKNSVLWTLRQLSDKHINLIESREIRENGKIKKVYRLKI
;
A
#
# COMPACT_ATOMS: atom_id res chain seq x y z
N MET A 1 -2.19 -0.76 11.96
CA MET A 1 -2.09 -2.10 12.61
C MET A 1 -2.61 -3.26 11.74
N PRO A 2 -3.04 -3.17 10.47
CA PRO A 2 -4.36 -3.74 10.02
C PRO A 2 -5.38 -4.12 11.11
N LYS A 3 -6.69 -3.90 10.89
CA LYS A 3 -7.70 -4.15 11.94
C LYS A 3 -7.73 -5.61 12.41
N TYR A 4 -7.07 -6.49 11.64
CA TYR A 4 -6.96 -7.92 11.84
C TYR A 4 -5.48 -8.31 11.75
N THR A 5 -5.04 -9.21 12.62
CA THR A 5 -3.74 -9.87 12.53
C THR A 5 -3.61 -10.70 11.25
N LYS A 6 -2.39 -11.13 10.89
CA LYS A 6 -2.18 -11.98 9.70
C LYS A 6 -3.03 -13.24 9.74
N GLU A 7 -3.06 -13.93 10.88
CA GLU A 7 -3.83 -15.17 11.06
C GLU A 7 -5.34 -14.92 11.01
N GLU A 8 -5.81 -13.78 11.53
CA GLU A 8 -7.21 -13.36 11.41
C GLU A 8 -7.58 -12.96 9.98
N LEU A 9 -6.69 -12.29 9.26
CA LEU A 9 -6.86 -11.99 7.83
C LEU A 9 -6.88 -13.28 7.01
N ASP A 10 -5.99 -14.23 7.30
CA ASP A 10 -5.91 -15.52 6.62
C ASP A 10 -7.17 -16.37 6.88
N LYS A 11 -7.74 -16.33 8.11
CA LYS A 11 -9.02 -16.97 8.44
C LYS A 11 -10.24 -16.27 7.83
N LYS A 12 -10.26 -14.93 7.82
CA LYS A 12 -11.40 -14.13 7.35
C LYS A 12 -11.44 -14.00 5.82
N TYR A 13 -10.26 -14.09 5.19
CA TYR A 13 -10.03 -13.98 3.76
C TYR A 13 -9.17 -15.15 3.27
N PRO A 14 -9.78 -16.28 2.86
CA PRO A 14 -9.05 -17.35 2.16
C PRO A 14 -8.32 -16.78 0.94
N ASP A 15 -7.29 -17.47 0.44
CA ASP A 15 -6.39 -16.94 -0.61
C ASP A 15 -7.15 -16.46 -1.86
N THR A 16 -8.29 -17.07 -2.18
CA THR A 16 -9.24 -16.62 -3.21
C THR A 16 -9.78 -15.22 -2.96
N LYS A 17 -10.10 -14.88 -1.70
CA LYS A 17 -10.61 -13.58 -1.27
C LYS A 17 -9.50 -12.51 -1.24
N LYS A 18 -8.25 -12.88 -0.90
CA LYS A 18 -7.07 -12.00 -1.09
C LYS A 18 -6.81 -11.72 -2.57
N MET A 19 -6.96 -12.73 -3.42
CA MET A 19 -6.83 -12.59 -4.86
C MET A 19 -7.97 -11.75 -5.45
N ILE A 20 -9.19 -11.84 -4.89
CA ILE A 20 -10.33 -10.97 -5.22
C ILE A 20 -10.10 -9.54 -4.73
N ILE A 21 -9.57 -9.32 -3.52
CA ILE A 21 -9.21 -7.99 -3.03
C ILE A 21 -8.10 -7.41 -3.90
N GLY A 22 -7.06 -8.18 -4.20
CA GLY A 22 -6.00 -7.79 -5.14
C GLY A 22 -6.57 -7.45 -6.51
N LYS A 23 -7.47 -8.28 -7.08
CA LYS A 23 -8.16 -7.98 -8.35
C LYS A 23 -9.06 -6.76 -8.25
N LYS A 24 -9.81 -6.57 -7.16
CA LYS A 24 -10.70 -5.42 -6.93
C LYS A 24 -9.88 -4.16 -6.82
N VAL A 25 -8.85 -4.14 -5.98
CA VAL A 25 -7.87 -3.05 -5.90
C VAL A 25 -7.33 -2.80 -7.30
N LYS A 26 -6.72 -3.79 -7.98
CA LYS A 26 -6.23 -3.61 -9.36
C LYS A 26 -7.27 -3.06 -10.34
N ASN A 27 -8.52 -3.52 -10.29
CA ASN A 27 -9.60 -3.07 -11.19
C ASN A 27 -10.09 -1.66 -10.82
N TYR A 28 -10.12 -1.31 -9.54
CA TYR A 28 -10.41 0.04 -9.05
C TYR A 28 -9.30 1.02 -9.42
N LEU A 29 -8.04 0.61 -9.25
CA LEU A 29 -6.85 1.35 -9.65
C LEU A 29 -6.76 1.59 -11.16
N ARG A 30 -7.34 0.69 -11.98
CA ARG A 30 -7.41 0.83 -13.44
C ARG A 30 -8.55 1.70 -13.94
N ASN A 31 -9.67 1.77 -13.21
CA ASN A 31 -10.93 2.29 -13.78
C ASN A 31 -11.43 3.62 -13.21
N SER A 32 -10.91 4.16 -12.10
CA SER A 32 -11.62 5.28 -11.45
C SER A 32 -10.75 6.22 -10.61
N PHE A 33 -10.30 7.31 -11.21
CA PHE A 33 -9.96 8.52 -10.45
C PHE A 33 -11.23 9.17 -9.84
N GLU A 34 -12.40 8.99 -10.46
CA GLU A 34 -13.69 9.50 -9.98
C GLU A 34 -14.33 8.64 -8.86
N GLY A 35 -13.80 7.44 -8.57
CA GLY A 35 -14.39 6.47 -7.64
C GLY A 35 -13.61 6.26 -6.34
N PHE A 36 -12.52 7.01 -6.12
CA PHE A 36 -11.61 6.75 -4.99
C PHE A 36 -12.28 6.93 -3.63
N GLU A 37 -13.16 7.92 -3.45
CA GLU A 37 -13.94 8.13 -2.23
C GLU A 37 -14.86 6.94 -1.90
N ALA A 38 -15.55 6.37 -2.90
CA ALA A 38 -16.39 5.19 -2.73
C ALA A 38 -15.56 3.94 -2.41
N ALA A 39 -14.41 3.78 -3.07
CA ALA A 39 -13.48 2.68 -2.81
C ALA A 39 -12.80 2.78 -1.45
N LYS A 40 -12.58 3.99 -0.93
CA LYS A 40 -12.08 4.23 0.43
C LYS A 40 -13.01 3.61 1.48
N GLY A 41 -14.31 3.60 1.22
CA GLY A 41 -15.31 2.87 2.02
C GLY A 41 -15.04 1.37 2.09
N GLU A 42 -14.99 0.69 0.93
CA GLU A 42 -14.73 -0.76 0.86
C GLU A 42 -13.34 -1.16 1.41
N LEU A 43 -12.34 -0.30 1.24
CA LEU A 43 -10.98 -0.53 1.71
C LEU A 43 -10.81 -0.16 3.20
N SER A 44 -11.67 0.68 3.79
CA SER A 44 -11.63 1.03 5.22
C SER A 44 -11.94 -0.13 6.16
N ASP A 45 -12.56 -1.19 5.64
CA ASP A 45 -12.76 -2.45 6.35
C ASP A 45 -11.47 -3.27 6.49
N LEU A 46 -10.52 -3.06 5.57
CA LEU A 46 -9.29 -3.83 5.42
C LEU A 46 -8.06 -3.08 5.94
N PHE A 47 -8.06 -1.76 5.77
CA PHE A 47 -6.90 -0.90 5.98
C PHE A 47 -7.22 0.19 7.00
N TYR A 48 -6.20 0.67 7.71
CA TYR A 48 -6.35 1.91 8.46
C TYR A 48 -6.25 3.11 7.52
N PRO A 49 -6.70 4.30 7.96
CA PRO A 49 -6.68 5.50 7.13
C PRO A 49 -5.30 5.83 6.56
N GLN A 50 -4.22 5.46 7.27
CA GLN A 50 -2.86 5.76 6.83
C GLN A 50 -2.43 4.94 5.60
N GLU A 51 -2.76 3.64 5.54
CA GLU A 51 -2.52 2.81 4.36
C GLU A 51 -3.34 3.31 3.16
N LEU A 52 -4.58 3.78 3.41
CA LEU A 52 -5.45 4.36 2.38
C LEU A 52 -4.95 5.71 1.85
N ASN A 53 -4.19 6.46 2.64
CA ASN A 53 -3.60 7.73 2.21
C ASN A 53 -2.28 7.54 1.46
N ILE A 54 -1.55 6.43 1.72
CA ILE A 54 -0.26 6.15 1.09
C ILE A 54 -0.42 5.47 -0.28
N LEU A 55 -1.38 4.55 -0.41
CA LEU A 55 -1.63 3.83 -1.67
C LEU A 55 -1.80 4.76 -2.89
N PRO A 56 -2.56 5.89 -2.80
CA PRO A 56 -2.73 6.84 -3.89
C PRO A 56 -1.43 7.39 -4.48
N LEU A 57 -0.39 7.56 -3.64
CA LEU A 57 0.83 8.22 -4.06
C LEU A 57 1.59 7.41 -5.13
N PHE A 58 1.50 6.09 -5.06
CA PHE A 58 2.15 5.21 -6.04
C PHE A 58 1.45 5.18 -7.40
N PHE A 59 0.31 5.86 -7.58
CA PHE A 59 -0.28 6.06 -8.91
C PHE A 59 0.33 7.22 -9.67
N PHE A 60 0.74 8.26 -8.95
CA PHE A 60 1.31 9.45 -9.56
C PHE A 60 2.82 9.31 -9.79
N GLU A 61 3.46 8.47 -8.99
CA GLU A 61 4.90 8.33 -8.95
C GLU A 61 5.24 6.85 -9.17
N GLU A 62 6.02 6.54 -10.21
CA GLU A 62 6.41 5.15 -10.53
C GLU A 62 7.11 4.48 -9.34
N GLU A 63 7.93 5.24 -8.62
CA GLU A 63 8.65 4.78 -7.44
C GLU A 63 8.76 5.88 -6.39
N LEU A 64 8.54 5.52 -5.13
CA LEU A 64 8.64 6.45 -4.01
C LEU A 64 9.53 5.91 -2.89
N LYS A 65 10.29 6.82 -2.28
CA LYS A 65 11.01 6.59 -1.03
C LYS A 65 10.07 6.88 0.14
N ALA A 66 10.31 6.19 1.26
CA ALA A 66 9.60 6.51 2.50
C ALA A 66 9.80 7.96 2.96
N GLU A 67 10.94 8.58 2.61
CA GLU A 67 11.24 10.00 2.89
C GLU A 67 10.34 10.94 2.08
N GLU A 68 10.03 10.61 0.83
CA GLU A 68 9.16 11.41 -0.04
C GLU A 68 7.71 11.33 0.43
N ILE A 69 7.22 10.12 0.71
CA ILE A 69 5.87 9.89 1.25
C ILE A 69 5.67 10.60 2.59
N SER A 70 6.68 10.54 3.46
CA SER A 70 6.68 11.24 4.76
C SER A 70 6.52 12.75 4.60
N LYS A 71 7.19 13.35 3.61
CA LYS A 71 7.05 14.78 3.30
C LYS A 71 5.69 15.10 2.69
N ILE A 72 5.25 14.35 1.69
CA ILE A 72 3.99 14.59 0.96
C ILE A 72 2.79 14.55 1.93
N LEU A 73 2.75 13.56 2.81
CA LEU A 73 1.64 13.37 3.74
C LEU A 73 1.83 14.08 5.09
N ASN A 74 2.97 14.75 5.30
CA ASN A 74 3.37 15.31 6.59
C ASN A 74 3.26 14.29 7.75
N LEU A 75 3.79 13.08 7.52
CA LEU A 75 3.75 11.96 8.47
C LEU A 75 5.14 11.60 8.97
N ASN A 76 5.22 11.00 10.15
CA ASN A 76 6.48 10.46 10.66
C ASN A 76 7.01 9.34 9.74
N LYS A 77 8.30 9.42 9.38
CA LYS A 77 8.98 8.44 8.51
C LYS A 77 8.89 7.00 9.02
N ASN A 78 8.96 6.77 10.33
CA ASN A 78 8.83 5.42 10.90
C ASN A 78 7.42 4.86 10.69
N SER A 79 6.39 5.69 10.82
CA SER A 79 5.00 5.30 10.54
C SER A 79 4.79 4.98 9.05
N VAL A 80 5.43 5.74 8.16
CA VAL A 80 5.43 5.45 6.72
C VAL A 80 6.14 4.13 6.42
N LEU A 81 7.36 3.93 6.91
CA LEU A 81 8.12 2.68 6.74
C LEU A 81 7.35 1.47 7.26
N TRP A 82 6.66 1.64 8.39
CA TRP A 82 5.80 0.62 8.96
C TRP A 82 4.63 0.30 8.04
N THR A 83 3.95 1.31 7.50
CA THR A 83 2.84 1.14 6.53
C THR A 83 3.30 0.44 5.25
N LEU A 84 4.43 0.84 4.69
CA LEU A 84 5.00 0.23 3.48
C LEU A 84 5.33 -1.25 3.69
N ARG A 85 5.77 -1.63 4.89
CA ARG A 85 6.00 -3.04 5.25
C ARG A 85 4.71 -3.87 5.25
N GLN A 86 3.57 -3.27 5.63
CA GLN A 86 2.27 -3.95 5.58
C GLN A 86 1.82 -4.21 4.14
N LEU A 87 2.01 -3.21 3.29
CA LEU A 87 1.62 -3.26 1.88
C LEU A 87 2.52 -4.20 1.04
N SER A 88 3.78 -4.44 1.42
CA SER A 88 4.78 -5.00 0.49
C SER A 88 4.82 -6.53 0.32
N ASP A 89 4.60 -7.32 1.36
CA ASP A 89 4.68 -8.80 1.21
C ASP A 89 4.22 -9.57 2.45
N LYS A 90 4.30 -8.98 3.65
CA LYS A 90 3.97 -9.72 4.87
C LYS A 90 2.46 -9.92 5.09
N HIS A 91 1.61 -9.12 4.44
CA HIS A 91 0.17 -9.13 4.69
C HIS A 91 -0.70 -9.02 3.43
N ILE A 92 -0.39 -8.13 2.48
CA ILE A 92 -1.36 -7.75 1.41
C ILE A 92 -0.78 -7.76 -0.01
N ASN A 93 0.55 -7.72 -0.18
CA ASN A 93 1.23 -7.93 -1.47
C ASN A 93 0.78 -6.96 -2.59
N LEU A 94 0.61 -5.67 -2.26
CA LEU A 94 0.16 -4.62 -3.19
C LEU A 94 1.30 -3.78 -3.75
N ILE A 95 2.38 -3.63 -2.99
CA ILE A 95 3.58 -2.92 -3.42
C ILE A 95 4.78 -3.86 -3.39
N GLU A 96 5.83 -3.53 -4.10
CA GLU A 96 7.12 -4.18 -3.94
C GLU A 96 8.19 -3.14 -3.64
N SER A 97 9.34 -3.60 -3.19
CA SER A 97 10.45 -2.72 -2.86
C SER A 97 11.73 -3.20 -3.52
N ARG A 98 12.53 -2.27 -4.03
CA ARG A 98 13.88 -2.54 -4.54
C ARG A 98 14.89 -1.56 -3.96
N GLU A 99 16.15 -1.95 -4.04
CA GLU A 99 17.27 -1.09 -3.68
C GLU A 99 17.82 -0.41 -4.92
N ILE A 100 18.00 0.90 -4.84
CA ILE A 100 18.64 1.73 -5.87
C ILE A 100 19.90 2.37 -5.28
N ARG A 101 20.90 2.62 -6.11
CA ARG A 101 22.04 3.46 -5.73
C ARG A 101 21.75 4.90 -6.14
N GLU A 102 21.81 5.80 -5.16
CA GLU A 102 21.65 7.23 -5.36
C GLU A 102 22.73 7.95 -4.56
N ASN A 103 23.54 8.78 -5.23
CA ASN A 103 24.65 9.54 -4.62
C ASN A 103 25.59 8.67 -3.77
N GLY A 104 25.94 7.47 -4.27
CA GLY A 104 26.81 6.52 -3.58
C GLY A 104 26.20 5.81 -2.37
N LYS A 105 24.92 6.05 -2.06
CA LYS A 105 24.20 5.40 -0.97
C LYS A 105 23.15 4.45 -1.52
N ILE A 106 22.96 3.33 -0.83
CA ILE A 106 21.86 2.41 -1.10
C ILE A 106 20.59 3.00 -0.49
N LYS A 107 19.57 3.19 -1.32
CA LYS A 107 18.25 3.69 -0.95
C LYS A 107 17.19 2.66 -1.31
N LYS A 108 16.16 2.57 -0.49
CA LYS A 108 15.02 1.68 -0.73
C LYS A 108 13.86 2.47 -1.31
N VAL A 109 13.39 2.04 -2.48
CA VAL A 109 12.22 2.58 -3.17
C VAL A 109 11.12 1.54 -3.23
N TYR A 110 9.89 2.02 -3.34
CA TYR A 110 8.68 1.22 -3.32
C TYR A 110 7.86 1.57 -4.56
N ARG A 111 7.18 0.58 -5.13
CA ARG A 111 6.28 0.75 -6.28
C ARG A 111 5.12 -0.22 -6.22
N LEU A 112 4.04 0.05 -6.95
CA LEU A 112 2.93 -0.90 -7.03
C LEU A 112 3.34 -2.20 -7.72
N LYS A 113 2.86 -3.33 -7.19
CA LYS A 113 3.05 -4.67 -7.74
C LYS A 113 1.79 -5.05 -8.52
N ILE A 114 1.64 -4.52 -9.73
CA ILE A 114 0.47 -4.72 -10.61
C ILE A 114 0.80 -5.65 -11.76
#